data_AF-A0A0U3H0K0-F1
#
_entry.id   AF-A0A0U3H0K0-F1
#
_cell.length_a   1.000
_cell.length_b   1.000
_cell.length_c   1.000
_cell.angle_alpha   90.00
_cell.angle_beta   90.00
_cell.angle_gamma   90.00
#
_symmetry.space_group_name_H-M   'P 1'
#
loop_
_entity.id
_entity.type
_entity.pdbx_description
1 polymer ?
#
loop_
_entity_poly.entity_id
_entity_poly.type
_entity_poly.pdbx_seq_one_letter_code
_entity_poly.pdbx_strand_id
1 'polypeptide(L)'
;MLNVKEVDLTKVDGDKRFAILSAFLTVRPIIQLKADDDDSIVRIFELCQLLSYPFKESVGEDGVTTFEIRRKKDLPKDLPSSMTDVTVPFKPEKIASKLGTPTILTSFIPELVSVRRVAPKSYMFKIKTYGEIPFVIYKVKTPTPRYIIRYFGYDTKLFGQFLLRIEFVISKAKGGSRVVMTETYKRAFGAEGAIRKHLSLFRDKMSSVLF
;
A
#
# COMPACT_ATOMS: atom_id res chain seq x y z
N MET A 1 -4.23 -15.25 22.28
CA MET A 1 -4.92 -15.13 20.98
C MET A 1 -3.89 -15.21 19.87
N LEU A 2 -4.06 -16.15 18.93
CA LEU A 2 -3.18 -16.27 17.76
C LEU A 2 -3.16 -14.93 17.01
N ASN A 3 -1.96 -14.42 16.73
CA ASN A 3 -1.75 -13.12 16.10
C ASN A 3 -1.91 -13.25 14.57
N VAL A 4 -3.08 -13.70 14.12
CA VAL A 4 -3.38 -14.08 12.74
C VAL A 4 -4.44 -13.13 12.16
N LYS A 5 -4.30 -12.79 10.88
CA LYS A 5 -5.34 -12.13 10.09
C LYS A 5 -5.92 -13.15 9.12
N GLU A 6 -7.14 -13.58 9.38
CA GLU A 6 -7.89 -14.45 8.48
C GLU A 6 -8.71 -13.61 7.48
N VAL A 7 -8.68 -14.05 6.22
CA VAL A 7 -9.47 -13.49 5.11
C VAL A 7 -9.92 -14.66 4.24
N ASP A 8 -11.23 -14.81 4.12
CA ASP A 8 -11.87 -15.84 3.31
C ASP A 8 -12.41 -15.20 2.02
N LEU A 9 -11.69 -15.36 0.91
CA LEU A 9 -12.05 -14.72 -0.36
C LEU A 9 -13.27 -15.38 -1.02
N THR A 10 -13.63 -16.60 -0.62
CA THR A 10 -14.86 -17.28 -1.09
C THR A 10 -16.13 -16.54 -0.67
N LYS A 11 -16.03 -15.70 0.38
CA LYS A 11 -17.11 -14.88 0.94
C LYS A 11 -17.02 -13.40 0.56
N VAL A 12 -16.08 -13.04 -0.32
CA VAL A 12 -15.91 -11.67 -0.76
C VAL A 12 -16.67 -11.47 -2.05
N ASP A 13 -17.73 -10.66 -1.99
CA ASP A 13 -18.45 -10.21 -3.16
C ASP A 13 -17.65 -9.13 -3.92
N GLY A 14 -17.66 -9.20 -5.25
CA GLY A 14 -17.03 -8.21 -6.13
C GLY A 14 -15.53 -8.43 -6.32
N ASP A 15 -14.78 -7.33 -6.43
CA ASP A 15 -13.36 -7.37 -6.79
C ASP A 15 -12.46 -7.80 -5.62
N LYS A 16 -12.14 -9.10 -5.58
CA LYS A 16 -11.31 -9.77 -4.55
C LYS A 16 -9.90 -9.14 -4.41
N ARG A 17 -9.40 -8.42 -5.42
CA ARG A 17 -8.08 -7.75 -5.37
C ARG A 17 -7.96 -6.81 -4.18
N PHE A 18 -9.02 -6.08 -3.83
CA PHE A 18 -9.00 -5.17 -2.68
C PHE A 18 -8.88 -5.90 -1.33
N ALA A 19 -9.52 -7.06 -1.19
CA ALA A 19 -9.45 -7.88 0.01
C ALA A 19 -8.04 -8.46 0.19
N ILE A 20 -7.44 -8.95 -0.90
CA ILE A 20 -6.05 -9.42 -0.93
C ILE A 20 -5.11 -8.30 -0.48
N LEU A 21 -5.11 -7.14 -1.14
CA LEU A 21 -4.21 -6.03 -0.77
C LEU A 21 -4.40 -5.57 0.67
N SER A 22 -5.64 -5.53 1.15
CA SER A 22 -5.95 -5.16 2.54
C SER A 22 -5.37 -6.15 3.55
N ALA A 23 -5.34 -7.45 3.22
CA ALA A 23 -4.74 -8.48 4.05
C ALA A 23 -3.23 -8.22 4.26
N PHE A 24 -2.51 -7.85 3.19
CA PHE A 24 -1.08 -7.55 3.24
C PHE A 24 -0.73 -6.25 3.99
N LEU A 25 -1.68 -5.33 4.16
CA LEU A 25 -1.52 -4.09 4.95
C LEU A 25 -1.70 -4.25 6.46
N THR A 26 -2.09 -5.45 6.94
CA THR A 26 -2.32 -5.72 8.37
C THR A 26 -1.11 -5.40 9.25
N VAL A 27 -1.28 -5.41 10.58
CA VAL A 27 -0.16 -5.42 11.55
C VAL A 27 0.11 -6.80 12.12
N ARG A 28 -0.78 -7.76 11.86
CA ARG A 28 -0.61 -9.16 12.28
C ARG A 28 0.61 -9.78 11.56
N PRO A 29 1.44 -10.57 12.25
CA PRO A 29 2.60 -11.25 11.65
C PRO A 29 2.20 -12.39 10.72
N ILE A 30 1.04 -13.01 10.93
CA ILE A 30 0.54 -14.11 10.10
C ILE A 30 -0.73 -13.65 9.38
N ILE A 31 -0.81 -13.96 8.09
CA ILE A 31 -2.02 -13.81 7.27
C ILE A 31 -2.43 -15.21 6.85
N GLN A 32 -3.72 -15.52 6.97
CA GLN A 32 -4.32 -16.70 6.37
C GLN A 32 -5.34 -16.26 5.34
N LEU A 33 -5.10 -16.60 4.08
CA LEU A 33 -5.97 -16.28 2.94
C LEU A 33 -6.54 -17.58 2.37
N LYS A 34 -7.85 -17.64 2.21
CA LYS A 34 -8.54 -18.73 1.49
C LYS A 34 -9.01 -18.23 0.14
N ALA A 35 -8.77 -18.97 -0.93
CA ALA A 35 -9.15 -18.64 -2.30
C ALA A 35 -9.63 -19.89 -3.05
N ASP A 36 -10.62 -19.71 -3.91
CA ASP A 36 -11.28 -20.73 -4.72
C ASP A 36 -11.15 -20.48 -6.23
N ASP A 37 -10.50 -19.38 -6.63
CA ASP A 37 -10.27 -19.00 -8.03
C ASP A 37 -8.79 -18.78 -8.34
N ASP A 38 -8.39 -19.15 -9.56
CA ASP A 38 -7.01 -19.11 -10.03
C ASP A 38 -6.41 -17.69 -10.02
N ASP A 39 -7.18 -16.64 -10.36
CA ASP A 39 -6.65 -15.25 -10.35
C ASP A 39 -6.22 -14.85 -8.94
N SER A 40 -7.06 -15.13 -7.95
CA SER A 40 -6.75 -14.84 -6.55
C SER A 40 -5.55 -15.65 -6.06
N ILE A 41 -5.49 -16.95 -6.37
CA ILE A 41 -4.38 -17.85 -5.99
C ILE A 41 -3.06 -17.33 -6.58
N VAL A 42 -3.01 -17.09 -7.89
CA VAL A 42 -1.83 -16.56 -8.59
C VAL A 42 -1.41 -15.23 -7.98
N ARG A 43 -2.35 -14.32 -7.75
CA ARG A 43 -2.05 -12.99 -7.21
C ARG A 43 -1.48 -13.03 -5.79
N ILE A 44 -2.00 -13.92 -4.93
CA ILE A 44 -1.47 -14.12 -3.58
C ILE A 44 -0.05 -14.65 -3.67
N PHE A 45 0.17 -15.67 -4.50
CA PHE A 45 1.48 -16.28 -4.72
C PHE A 45 2.51 -15.24 -5.21
N GLU A 46 2.18 -14.47 -6.24
CA GLU A 46 3.06 -13.43 -6.79
C GLU A 46 3.38 -12.35 -5.75
N LEU A 47 2.40 -11.89 -4.97
CA LEU A 47 2.62 -10.93 -3.89
C LEU A 47 3.57 -11.49 -2.82
N CYS A 48 3.41 -12.75 -2.44
CA CYS A 48 4.30 -13.42 -1.50
C CYS A 48 5.74 -13.50 -2.02
N GLN A 49 5.92 -13.87 -3.29
CA GLN A 49 7.23 -13.90 -3.93
C GLN A 49 7.86 -12.50 -4.00
N LEU A 50 7.08 -11.51 -4.46
CA LEU A 50 7.52 -10.13 -4.63
C LEU A 50 7.95 -9.48 -3.31
N LEU A 51 7.27 -9.81 -2.21
CA LEU A 51 7.59 -9.30 -0.87
C LEU A 51 8.57 -10.23 -0.11
N SER A 52 9.00 -11.32 -0.72
CA SER A 52 9.78 -12.41 -0.12
C SER A 52 9.23 -12.90 1.21
N TYR A 53 7.90 -12.94 1.33
CA TYR A 53 7.19 -13.45 2.50
C TYR A 53 7.09 -14.97 2.42
N PRO A 54 7.62 -15.73 3.41
CA PRO A 54 7.45 -17.17 3.45
C PRO A 54 5.96 -17.53 3.54
N PHE A 55 5.54 -18.52 2.78
CA PHE A 55 4.17 -19.02 2.83
C PHE A 55 4.13 -20.54 2.69
N LYS A 56 3.07 -21.12 3.24
CA LYS A 56 2.67 -22.51 2.98
C LYS A 56 1.32 -22.49 2.27
N GLU A 57 1.19 -23.35 1.29
CA GLU A 57 -0.04 -23.58 0.55
C GLU A 57 -0.57 -24.97 0.91
N SER A 58 -1.88 -25.06 1.09
CA SER A 58 -2.61 -26.31 1.30
C SER A 58 -3.94 -26.23 0.56
N VAL A 59 -4.28 -27.29 -0.18
CA VAL A 59 -5.54 -27.39 -0.92
C VAL A 59 -6.49 -28.30 -0.12
N GLY A 60 -7.67 -27.78 0.20
CA GLY A 60 -8.72 -28.54 0.88
C GLY A 60 -9.43 -29.52 -0.07
N GLU A 61 -10.16 -30.49 0.50
CA GLU A 61 -11.00 -31.42 -0.27
C GLU A 61 -12.15 -30.70 -1.02
N ASP A 62 -12.53 -29.51 -0.55
CA ASP A 62 -13.49 -28.61 -1.17
C ASP A 62 -12.91 -27.79 -2.34
N GLY A 63 -11.65 -28.03 -2.71
CA GLY A 63 -10.95 -27.29 -3.76
C GLY A 63 -10.49 -25.90 -3.34
N VAL A 64 -10.68 -25.51 -2.07
CA VAL A 64 -10.27 -24.20 -1.57
C VAL A 64 -8.79 -24.23 -1.19
N THR A 65 -8.01 -23.35 -1.79
CA THR A 65 -6.60 -23.16 -1.46
C THR A 65 -6.45 -22.20 -0.29
N THR A 66 -5.73 -22.64 0.73
CA THR A 66 -5.37 -21.84 1.90
C THR A 66 -3.88 -21.50 1.90
N PHE A 67 -3.57 -20.21 2.01
CA PHE A 67 -2.22 -19.68 2.19
C PHE A 67 -2.00 -19.26 3.63
N GLU A 68 -1.04 -19.88 4.34
CA GLU A 68 -0.48 -19.34 5.59
C GLU A 68 0.77 -18.53 5.25
N ILE A 69 0.69 -17.22 5.36
CA ILE A 69 1.75 -16.27 4.98
C ILE A 69 2.36 -15.67 6.24
N ARG A 70 3.68 -15.79 6.36
CA ARG A 70 4.47 -15.20 7.45
C ARG A 70 5.11 -13.91 6.97
N ARG A 71 4.64 -12.79 7.51
CA ARG A 71 5.15 -11.48 7.09
C ARG A 71 6.52 -11.23 7.66
N LYS A 72 7.39 -10.67 6.83
CA LYS A 72 8.65 -10.08 7.27
C LYS A 72 8.44 -8.60 7.58
N LYS A 73 9.18 -8.13 8.59
CA LYS A 73 9.18 -6.71 8.98
C LYS A 73 9.78 -5.85 7.87
N ASP A 74 10.87 -6.32 7.29
CA ASP A 74 11.62 -5.63 6.26
C ASP A 74 11.26 -6.18 4.89
N LEU A 75 11.20 -5.27 3.91
CA LEU A 75 11.01 -5.63 2.51
C LEU A 75 12.32 -6.15 1.90
N PRO A 76 12.24 -6.89 0.77
CA PRO A 76 13.42 -7.35 0.06
C PRO A 76 14.33 -6.17 -0.33
N LYS A 77 15.66 -6.35 -0.23
CA LYS A 77 16.64 -5.28 -0.53
C LYS A 77 16.65 -4.87 -2.00
N ASP A 78 16.29 -5.80 -2.88
CA ASP A 78 16.16 -5.63 -4.32
C ASP A 78 14.88 -4.90 -4.73
N LEU A 79 13.94 -4.69 -3.80
CA LEU A 79 12.74 -3.92 -4.05
C LEU A 79 13.02 -2.43 -3.80
N PRO A 80 13.04 -1.56 -4.84
CA PRO A 80 13.47 -0.18 -4.70
C PRO A 80 12.63 0.58 -3.68
N SER A 81 13.30 1.17 -2.69
CA SER A 81 12.65 1.94 -1.63
C SER A 81 13.51 3.12 -1.20
N SER A 82 12.89 4.27 -0.99
CA SER A 82 13.57 5.45 -0.44
C SER A 82 12.64 6.25 0.46
N MET A 83 13.19 7.20 1.21
CA MET A 83 12.44 8.04 2.12
C MET A 83 12.92 9.48 2.09
N THR A 84 12.01 10.40 2.43
CA THR A 84 12.33 11.80 2.73
C THR A 84 11.46 12.27 3.89
N ASP A 85 11.86 13.34 4.55
CA ASP A 85 11.05 14.01 5.54
C ASP A 85 10.96 15.52 5.33
N VAL A 86 9.91 16.11 5.89
CA VAL A 86 9.65 17.55 5.92
C VAL A 86 9.03 17.94 7.26
N THR A 87 9.23 19.19 7.66
CA THR A 87 8.50 19.79 8.79
C THR A 87 7.55 20.86 8.27
N VAL A 88 6.28 20.77 8.67
CA VAL A 88 5.22 21.69 8.25
C VAL A 88 4.50 22.30 9.46
N PRO A 89 4.03 23.56 9.38
CA PRO A 89 3.44 24.29 10.51
C PRO A 89 1.97 23.90 10.77
N PHE A 90 1.63 22.61 10.68
CA PHE A 90 0.27 22.11 10.90
C PHE A 90 0.25 21.03 11.99
N LYS A 91 -0.91 20.88 12.66
CA LYS A 91 -1.13 19.81 13.63
C LYS A 91 -1.18 18.43 12.95
N PRO A 92 -0.71 17.35 13.60
CA PRO A 92 -0.70 16.00 13.02
C PRO A 92 -2.07 15.56 12.49
N GLU A 93 -3.16 15.91 13.17
CA GLU A 93 -4.55 15.59 12.80
C GLU A 93 -4.92 16.15 11.42
N LYS A 94 -4.60 17.42 11.17
CA LYS A 94 -4.93 18.10 9.89
C LYS A 94 -4.19 17.42 8.74
N ILE A 95 -2.91 17.13 8.96
CA ILE A 95 -2.06 16.45 7.99
C ILE A 95 -2.58 15.05 7.71
N ALA A 96 -2.93 14.29 8.77
CA ALA A 96 -3.41 12.92 8.63
C ALA A 96 -4.76 12.85 7.89
N SER A 97 -5.63 13.84 8.08
CA SER A 97 -6.88 13.96 7.33
C SER A 97 -6.61 14.16 5.82
N LYS A 98 -5.75 15.12 5.48
CA LYS A 98 -5.36 15.46 4.09
C LYS A 98 -4.61 14.32 3.40
N LEU A 99 -3.51 13.85 4.00
CA LEU A 99 -2.73 12.71 3.51
C LEU A 99 -3.51 11.40 3.50
N GLY A 100 -4.65 11.34 4.20
CA GLY A 100 -5.56 10.21 4.17
C GLY A 100 -6.58 10.26 3.03
N THR A 101 -6.55 11.31 2.20
CA THR A 101 -7.41 11.49 1.03
C THR A 101 -6.61 11.11 -0.21
N PRO A 102 -6.92 10.03 -0.94
CA PRO A 102 -5.98 9.49 -1.92
C PRO A 102 -5.72 10.38 -3.14
N THR A 103 -6.61 11.33 -3.45
CA THR A 103 -6.38 12.33 -4.51
C THR A 103 -5.16 13.21 -4.23
N ILE A 104 -4.72 13.36 -2.98
CA ILE A 104 -3.50 14.10 -2.61
C ILE A 104 -2.26 13.52 -3.30
N LEU A 105 -2.25 12.23 -3.61
CA LEU A 105 -1.10 11.56 -4.23
C LEU A 105 -0.84 12.07 -5.64
N THR A 106 -1.84 12.64 -6.32
CA THR A 106 -1.67 13.28 -7.65
C THR A 106 -0.70 14.46 -7.61
N SER A 107 -0.53 15.09 -6.44
CA SER A 107 0.45 16.18 -6.26
C SER A 107 1.90 15.68 -6.29
N PHE A 108 2.13 14.43 -5.88
CA PHE A 108 3.46 13.85 -5.67
C PHE A 108 3.83 12.81 -6.72
N ILE A 109 2.85 12.20 -7.38
CA ILE A 109 3.02 11.10 -8.33
C ILE A 109 2.49 11.54 -9.70
N PRO A 110 3.33 12.09 -10.60
CA PRO A 110 2.88 12.67 -11.86
C PRO A 110 2.20 11.68 -12.83
N GLU A 111 2.50 10.39 -12.71
CA GLU A 111 1.88 9.33 -13.52
C GLU A 111 0.48 8.93 -13.03
N LEU A 112 0.07 9.36 -11.83
CA LEU A 112 -1.28 9.14 -11.32
C LEU A 112 -2.25 10.15 -11.96
N VAL A 113 -3.04 9.65 -12.91
CA VAL A 113 -3.96 10.45 -13.73
C VAL A 113 -5.25 10.77 -12.97
N SER A 114 -5.83 9.75 -12.32
CA SER A 114 -7.11 9.91 -11.61
C SER A 114 -7.26 8.88 -10.50
N VAL A 115 -8.12 9.21 -9.54
CA VAL A 115 -8.48 8.35 -8.41
C VAL A 115 -9.99 8.24 -8.33
N ARG A 116 -10.51 7.01 -8.33
CA ARG A 116 -11.93 6.72 -8.11
C ARG A 116 -12.09 5.88 -6.85
N ARG A 117 -12.98 6.26 -5.94
CA ARG A 117 -13.33 5.42 -4.80
C ARG A 117 -14.30 4.33 -5.25
N VAL A 118 -14.00 3.08 -4.92
CA VAL A 118 -14.86 1.91 -5.24
C VAL A 118 -15.60 1.44 -3.99
N ALA A 119 -14.94 1.46 -2.83
CA ALA A 119 -15.53 1.11 -1.54
C ALA A 119 -14.86 1.92 -0.41
N PRO A 120 -15.33 1.83 0.86
CA PRO A 120 -14.55 2.35 1.99
C PRO A 120 -13.13 1.79 1.98
N LYS A 121 -12.15 2.70 1.96
CA LYS A 121 -10.71 2.39 1.92
C LYS A 121 -10.19 1.70 0.65
N SER A 122 -11.03 1.50 -0.36
CA SER A 122 -10.67 0.86 -1.63
C SER A 122 -10.85 1.83 -2.80
N TYR A 123 -9.82 1.97 -3.62
CA TYR A 123 -9.74 2.97 -4.68
C TYR A 123 -9.15 2.36 -5.95
N MET A 124 -9.66 2.76 -7.10
CA MET A 124 -9.06 2.47 -8.39
C MET A 124 -8.24 3.68 -8.83
N PHE A 125 -6.95 3.47 -9.08
CA PHE A 125 -6.04 4.50 -9.55
C PHE A 125 -5.77 4.29 -11.03
N LYS A 126 -5.88 5.35 -11.84
CA LYS A 126 -5.46 5.32 -13.24
C LYS A 126 -4.01 5.78 -13.35
N ILE A 127 -3.11 4.88 -13.70
CA ILE A 127 -1.68 5.16 -13.90
C ILE A 127 -1.38 5.20 -15.40
N LYS A 128 -0.71 6.24 -15.90
CA LYS A 128 -0.52 6.52 -17.34
C LYS A 128 -0.11 5.30 -18.19
N THR A 129 0.79 4.45 -17.68
CA THR A 129 1.32 3.28 -18.42
C THR A 129 0.68 1.95 -18.01
N TYR A 130 0.05 1.88 -16.84
CA TYR A 130 -0.45 0.63 -16.25
C TYR A 130 -1.98 0.51 -16.24
N GLY A 131 -2.69 1.57 -16.63
CA GLY A 131 -4.16 1.60 -16.63
C GLY A 131 -4.72 1.67 -15.21
N GLU A 132 -5.86 1.02 -14.99
CA GLU A 132 -6.51 0.96 -13.69
C GLU A 132 -5.84 -0.09 -12.77
N ILE A 133 -5.41 0.36 -11.59
CA ILE A 133 -4.73 -0.42 -10.56
C ILE A 133 -5.51 -0.31 -9.24
N PRO A 134 -5.81 -1.43 -8.55
CA PRO A 134 -6.46 -1.40 -7.26
C PRO A 134 -5.49 -0.91 -6.18
N PHE A 135 -5.98 0.01 -5.34
CA PHE A 135 -5.27 0.53 -4.17
C PHE A 135 -6.15 0.46 -2.92
N VAL A 136 -5.51 0.16 -1.80
CA VAL A 136 -6.13 0.19 -0.47
C VAL A 136 -5.39 1.16 0.44
N ILE A 137 -6.14 1.76 1.37
CA ILE A 137 -5.59 2.67 2.38
C ILE A 137 -5.78 2.11 3.80
N TYR A 138 -4.72 2.13 4.58
CA TYR A 138 -4.73 1.80 5.99
C TYR A 138 -4.27 3.00 6.82
N LYS A 139 -5.04 3.35 7.86
CA LYS A 139 -4.74 4.48 8.75
C LYS A 139 -4.70 4.00 10.18
N VAL A 140 -3.65 4.37 10.91
CA VAL A 140 -3.47 4.09 12.34
C VAL A 140 -3.16 5.37 13.07
N LYS A 141 -3.84 5.57 14.21
CA LYS A 141 -3.47 6.56 15.22
C LYS A 141 -2.80 5.84 16.38
N THR A 142 -1.59 6.24 16.74
CA THR A 142 -0.87 5.68 17.89
C THR A 142 -1.07 6.54 19.15
N PRO A 143 -0.71 6.04 20.36
CA PRO A 143 -0.96 6.74 21.63
C PRO A 143 -0.22 8.07 21.79
N THR A 144 1.03 8.17 21.34
CA THR A 144 1.65 9.48 21.07
C THR A 144 1.12 9.96 19.72
N PRO A 145 0.82 11.27 19.51
CA PRO A 145 0.12 11.80 18.34
C PRO A 145 0.98 11.61 17.09
N ARG A 146 0.95 10.38 16.63
CA ARG A 146 1.63 9.83 15.50
C ARG A 146 0.59 9.10 14.68
N TYR A 147 0.51 9.49 13.43
CA TYR A 147 -0.40 8.90 12.46
C TYR A 147 0.46 8.15 11.44
N ILE A 148 0.02 6.94 11.12
CA ILE A 148 0.62 6.14 10.06
C ILE A 148 -0.45 5.94 9.00
N ILE A 149 -0.16 6.38 7.78
CA ILE A 149 -1.04 6.22 6.62
C ILE A 149 -0.29 5.40 5.59
N ARG A 150 -0.87 4.28 5.19
CA ARG A 150 -0.29 3.37 4.21
C ARG A 150 -1.20 3.27 3.01
N TYR A 151 -0.62 3.49 1.84
CA TYR A 151 -1.20 3.17 0.56
C TYR A 151 -0.51 1.92 0.04
N PHE A 152 -1.29 1.00 -0.50
CA PHE A 152 -0.76 -0.19 -1.15
C PHE A 152 -1.57 -0.52 -2.37
N GLY A 153 -0.91 -0.57 -3.51
CA GLY A 153 -1.47 -1.02 -4.77
C GLY A 153 -0.55 -2.01 -5.44
N TYR A 154 -1.15 -3.04 -6.02
CA TYR A 154 -0.45 -4.05 -6.79
C TYR A 154 -1.36 -4.59 -7.88
N ASP A 155 -0.80 -4.79 -9.06
CA ASP A 155 -1.44 -5.55 -10.13
C ASP A 155 -0.39 -6.09 -11.10
N THR A 156 -0.73 -7.18 -11.77
CA THR A 156 0.06 -7.73 -12.87
C THR A 156 -0.63 -7.32 -14.17
N LYS A 157 0.10 -6.59 -15.02
CA LYS A 157 -0.38 -6.09 -16.31
C LYS A 157 0.51 -6.62 -17.42
N LEU A 158 0.10 -6.40 -18.68
CA LEU A 158 0.88 -6.78 -19.87
C LEU A 158 2.32 -6.26 -19.83
N PHE A 159 2.55 -5.08 -19.25
CA PHE A 159 3.87 -4.45 -19.09
C PHE A 159 4.60 -4.87 -17.80
N GLY A 160 4.24 -6.01 -17.22
CA GLY A 160 4.82 -6.56 -16.00
C GLY A 160 4.10 -6.17 -14.71
N GLN A 161 4.73 -6.52 -13.59
CA GLN A 161 4.22 -6.25 -12.25
C GLN A 161 4.32 -4.76 -11.91
N PHE A 162 3.23 -4.21 -11.38
CA PHE A 162 3.20 -2.90 -10.75
C PHE A 162 3.02 -3.11 -9.25
N LEU A 163 3.87 -2.50 -8.42
CA LEU A 163 3.66 -2.41 -6.97
C LEU A 163 3.99 -1.01 -6.51
N LEU A 164 3.07 -0.33 -5.86
CA LEU A 164 3.32 0.95 -5.20
C LEU A 164 2.87 0.88 -3.75
N ARG A 165 3.84 1.05 -2.84
CA ARG A 165 3.59 1.20 -1.41
C ARG A 165 4.09 2.57 -0.97
N ILE A 166 3.22 3.36 -0.35
CA ILE A 166 3.59 4.65 0.24
C ILE A 166 3.20 4.64 1.70
N GLU A 167 4.13 4.97 2.58
CA GLU A 167 3.90 5.12 4.00
C GLU A 167 4.21 6.57 4.42
N PHE A 168 3.22 7.22 5.02
CA PHE A 168 3.40 8.49 5.71
C PHE A 168 3.42 8.25 7.21
N VAL A 169 4.48 8.70 7.87
CA VAL A 169 4.57 8.77 9.33
C VAL A 169 4.56 10.23 9.74
N ILE A 170 3.50 10.64 10.42
CA ILE A 170 3.31 12.01 10.89
C ILE A 170 3.54 12.01 12.39
N SER A 171 4.36 12.93 12.91
CA SER A 171 4.60 13.08 14.35
C SER A 171 4.74 14.55 14.73
N LYS A 172 4.44 14.90 15.98
CA LYS A 172 4.72 16.25 16.50
C LYS A 172 6.22 16.57 16.39
N ALA A 173 6.54 17.83 16.06
CA ALA A 173 7.89 18.37 16.05
C ALA A 173 7.87 19.83 16.55
N LYS A 174 9.04 20.40 16.87
CA LYS A 174 9.14 21.82 17.22
C LYS A 174 8.69 22.66 16.01
N GLY A 175 7.73 23.56 16.22
CA GLY A 175 7.19 24.41 15.15
C GLY A 175 6.12 23.76 14.25
N GLY A 176 5.63 22.56 14.58
CA GLY A 176 4.53 21.93 13.83
C GLY A 176 4.55 20.41 13.89
N SER A 177 4.62 19.77 12.71
CA SER A 177 4.71 18.32 12.59
C SER A 177 5.79 17.93 11.59
N ARG A 178 6.52 16.85 11.94
CA ARG A 178 7.39 16.15 11.01
C ARG A 178 6.54 15.13 10.24
N VAL A 179 6.72 15.08 8.93
CA VAL A 179 6.13 14.07 8.06
C VAL A 179 7.25 13.35 7.32
N VAL A 180 7.34 12.04 7.53
CA VAL A 180 8.23 11.16 6.79
C VAL A 180 7.39 10.45 5.73
N MET A 181 7.79 10.54 4.47
CA MET A 181 7.26 9.73 3.38
C MET A 181 8.29 8.67 3.02
N THR A 182 7.89 7.41 3.08
CA THR A 182 8.65 6.27 2.54
C THR A 182 7.88 5.72 1.35
N GLU A 183 8.56 5.56 0.24
CA GLU A 183 8.00 4.97 -0.97
C GLU A 183 8.77 3.70 -1.34
N THR A 184 8.03 2.67 -1.70
CA THR A 184 8.54 1.45 -2.34
C THR A 184 7.80 1.27 -3.65
N TYR A 185 8.54 1.14 -4.75
CA TYR A 185 7.96 1.08 -6.09
C TYR A 185 8.62 -0.01 -6.95
N LYS A 186 7.82 -0.95 -7.48
CA LYS A 186 8.21 -1.82 -8.59
C LYS A 186 7.43 -1.48 -9.85
N ARG A 187 8.17 -1.36 -10.96
CA ARG A 187 7.67 -1.21 -12.33
C ARG A 187 8.74 -1.72 -13.30
N ALA A 188 8.39 -1.85 -14.57
CA ALA A 188 9.25 -2.44 -15.59
C ALA A 188 10.62 -1.74 -15.71
N PHE A 189 10.66 -0.40 -15.69
CA PHE A 189 11.90 0.36 -15.87
C PHE A 189 11.92 1.65 -15.05
N GLY A 190 13.04 1.99 -14.40
CA GLY A 190 13.26 3.32 -13.83
C GLY A 190 12.50 3.62 -12.53
N ALA A 191 12.25 2.59 -11.70
CA ALA A 191 11.60 2.76 -10.40
C ALA A 191 12.33 3.76 -9.49
N GLU A 192 13.66 3.65 -9.37
CA GLU A 192 14.46 4.55 -8.52
C GLU A 192 14.39 6.02 -8.97
N GLY A 193 14.38 6.26 -10.29
CA GLY A 193 14.21 7.60 -10.84
C GLY A 193 12.84 8.19 -10.52
N ALA A 194 11.78 7.37 -10.62
CA ALA A 194 10.43 7.75 -10.25
C ALA A 194 10.33 8.08 -8.75
N ILE A 195 10.83 7.19 -7.88
CA ILE A 195 10.85 7.41 -6.42
C ILE A 195 11.55 8.73 -6.08
N ARG A 196 12.75 8.99 -6.63
CA ARG A 196 13.47 10.26 -6.39
C ARG A 196 12.63 11.47 -6.79
N LYS A 197 11.95 11.41 -7.94
CA LYS A 197 11.07 12.47 -8.41
C LYS A 197 9.87 12.66 -7.47
N HIS A 198 9.23 11.59 -7.03
CA HIS A 198 8.08 11.66 -6.13
C HIS A 198 8.43 12.25 -4.77
N LEU A 199 9.54 11.81 -4.18
CA LEU A 199 10.02 12.33 -2.90
C LEU A 199 10.43 13.80 -3.00
N SER A 200 11.02 14.24 -4.12
CA SER A 200 11.28 15.67 -4.37
C SER A 200 9.98 16.47 -4.43
N LEU A 201 9.00 16.03 -5.23
CA LEU A 201 7.70 16.70 -5.35
C LEU A 201 6.95 16.75 -4.02
N PHE A 202 7.05 15.68 -3.21
CA PHE A 202 6.54 15.69 -1.84
C PHE A 202 7.20 16.77 -1.01
N ARG A 203 8.53 16.85 -1.01
CA ARG A 203 9.27 17.88 -0.27
C ARG A 203 8.85 19.30 -0.67
N ASP A 204 8.72 19.53 -1.96
CA ASP A 204 8.47 20.86 -2.52
C ASP A 204 7.00 21.30 -2.35
N LYS A 205 6.05 20.36 -2.44
CA LYS A 205 4.60 20.67 -2.48
C LYS A 205 3.88 20.41 -1.16
N MET A 206 4.49 19.74 -0.19
CA MET A 206 3.76 19.32 1.02
C MET A 206 3.09 20.49 1.75
N SER A 207 3.75 21.63 1.85
CA SER A 207 3.15 22.82 2.47
C SER A 207 1.93 23.31 1.69
N SER A 208 2.04 23.46 0.37
CA SER A 208 0.97 24.04 -0.46
C SER A 208 -0.28 23.16 -0.52
N VAL A 209 -0.14 21.82 -0.51
CA VAL A 209 -1.29 20.90 -0.55
C VAL A 209 -2.04 20.79 0.79
N LEU A 210 -1.47 21.31 1.87
CA LEU A 210 -2.07 21.31 3.20
C LEU A 210 -2.85 22.59 3.55
N PHE A 211 -2.65 23.67 2.79
CA PHE A 211 -3.51 24.86 2.83
C PHE A 211 -4.86 24.55 2.16
#